data_AF-A0A9P7J6R3-F1
#
_entry.id   AF-A0A9P7J6R3-F1
#
_cell.length_a   1.000
_cell.length_b   1.000
_cell.length_c   1.000
_cell.angle_alpha   90.00
_cell.angle_beta   90.00
_cell.angle_gamma   90.00
#
_symmetry.space_group_name_H-M   'P 1'
#
loop_
_entity.id
_entity.type
_entity.pdbx_description
1 polymer ?
#
loop_
_entity_poly.entity_id
_entity_poly.type
_entity_poly.pdbx_seq_one_letter_code
_entity_poly.pdbx_strand_id
1 'polypeptide(L)'
;PWLTYTAWEKTYGKIIHSHILGIDMIIINSESITQELLDKHSAIYSDRPIIPTNEMAGLGFNTILLLYGETLQQHCKIFHQILRAEASVSYHKMYSRHANKLVPNLSKATGDLQKPVQAFIPDSVT
;
A
#
# COMPACT_ATOMS: atom_id res chain seq x y z
N PRO A 1 10.16 8.07 -8.44
CA PRO A 1 11.52 7.50 -8.64
C PRO A 1 11.60 6.17 -9.41
N TRP A 2 10.47 5.49 -9.72
CA TRP A 2 10.48 4.18 -10.38
C TRP A 2 11.16 4.18 -11.77
N LEU A 3 10.97 5.24 -12.57
CA LEU A 3 11.61 5.37 -13.89
C LEU A 3 13.14 5.28 -13.83
N THR A 4 13.76 5.91 -12.82
CA THR A 4 15.22 5.86 -12.61
C THR A 4 15.68 4.46 -12.25
N TYR A 5 14.96 3.78 -11.36
CA TYR A 5 15.30 2.41 -10.94
C TYR A 5 15.21 1.41 -12.10
N THR A 6 14.21 1.57 -12.98
CA THR A 6 14.11 0.79 -14.22
C THR A 6 15.25 1.11 -15.19
N ALA A 7 15.66 2.38 -15.31
CA ALA A 7 16.81 2.73 -16.15
C ALA A 7 18.11 2.10 -15.64
N TRP A 8 18.29 2.06 -14.31
CA TRP A 8 19.45 1.43 -13.67
C TRP A 8 19.52 -0.08 -13.90
N GLU A 9 18.39 -0.76 -14.13
CA GLU A 9 18.38 -2.18 -14.46
C GLU A 9 19.25 -2.49 -15.68
N LYS A 10 19.18 -1.63 -16.70
CA LYS A 10 19.95 -1.80 -17.95
C LYS A 10 21.45 -1.68 -17.74
N THR A 11 21.87 -0.93 -16.72
CA THR A 11 23.28 -0.63 -16.44
C THR A 11 23.88 -1.60 -15.41
N TYR A 12 23.11 -1.94 -14.37
CA TYR A 12 23.62 -2.66 -13.20
C TYR A 12 22.98 -4.04 -13.00
N GLY A 13 21.92 -4.37 -13.74
CA GLY A 13 21.21 -5.64 -13.66
C GLY A 13 19.98 -5.61 -12.74
N LYS A 14 19.50 -6.82 -12.43
CA LYS A 14 18.18 -7.03 -11.81
C LYS A 14 18.09 -6.70 -10.31
N ILE A 15 19.22 -6.73 -9.60
CA ILE A 15 19.33 -6.40 -8.17
C ILE A 15 20.40 -5.33 -8.05
N ILE A 16 20.04 -4.22 -7.42
CA ILE A 16 20.91 -3.04 -7.30
C ILE A 16 20.98 -2.65 -5.82
N HIS A 17 22.19 -2.51 -5.30
CA HIS A 17 22.42 -1.95 -3.97
C HIS A 17 22.76 -0.47 -4.10
N SER A 18 22.15 0.35 -3.23
CA SER A 18 22.38 1.78 -3.16
C SER A 18 22.37 2.22 -1.71
N HIS A 19 23.35 3.04 -1.32
CA HIS A 19 23.43 3.61 0.02
C HIS A 19 22.95 5.07 -0.02
N ILE A 20 21.81 5.36 0.61
CA ILE A 20 21.18 6.69 0.58
C ILE A 20 20.80 7.10 2.01
N LEU A 21 21.25 8.28 2.44
CA LEU A 21 20.92 8.86 3.76
C LEU A 21 21.24 7.92 4.95
N GLY A 22 22.33 7.15 4.86
CA GLY A 22 22.71 6.19 5.90
C GLY A 22 21.92 4.89 5.89
N ILE A 23 21.07 4.67 4.87
CA ILE A 23 20.25 3.47 4.73
C ILE A 23 20.72 2.69 3.50
N ASP A 24 20.98 1.40 3.70
CA ASP A 24 21.21 0.45 2.63
C ASP A 24 19.89 0.08 1.96
N MET A 25 19.74 0.43 0.69
CA MET A 25 18.58 0.12 -0.12
C MET A 25 18.93 -0.95 -1.15
N ILE A 26 18.12 -2.00 -1.20
CA ILE A 26 18.17 -3.01 -2.25
C ILE A 26 16.97 -2.79 -3.17
N ILE A 27 17.25 -2.53 -4.45
CA ILE A 27 16.26 -2.30 -5.50
C ILE A 27 16.17 -3.56 -6.34
N ILE A 28 14.97 -4.13 -6.45
CA ILE A 28 14.70 -5.35 -7.21
C ILE A 28 13.85 -4.99 -8.43
N ASN A 29 14.39 -5.21 -9.63
CA ASN A 29 13.73 -4.91 -10.91
C ASN A 29 13.17 -6.17 -11.62
N SER A 30 13.14 -7.33 -10.95
CA SER A 30 12.69 -8.60 -11.53
C SER A 30 11.52 -9.18 -10.74
N GLU A 31 10.37 -9.38 -11.40
CA GLU A 31 9.16 -9.95 -10.80
C GLU A 31 9.43 -11.30 -10.12
N SER A 32 10.16 -12.20 -10.77
CA SER A 32 10.48 -13.53 -10.21
C SER A 32 11.24 -13.46 -8.89
N ILE A 33 12.16 -12.50 -8.76
CA ILE A 33 12.98 -12.29 -7.57
C ILE A 33 12.13 -11.63 -6.49
N THR A 34 11.30 -10.66 -6.87
CA THR A 34 10.34 -10.02 -5.97
C THR A 34 9.37 -11.04 -5.37
N GLN A 35 8.82 -11.95 -6.18
CA GLN A 35 7.92 -13.00 -5.70
C GLN A 35 8.63 -13.99 -4.76
N GLU A 36 9.88 -14.34 -5.06
CA GLU A 36 10.66 -15.23 -4.20
C GLU A 36 11.01 -14.60 -2.85
N LEU A 37 11.42 -13.33 -2.84
CA LEU A 37 11.85 -12.66 -1.61
C LEU A 37 10.68 -12.08 -0.81
N LEU A 38 9.78 -11.34 -1.47
CA LEU A 38 8.73 -10.58 -0.79
C LEU A 38 7.45 -11.37 -0.56
N ASP A 39 7.12 -12.36 -1.39
CA ASP A 39 5.92 -13.19 -1.16
C ASP A 39 6.27 -14.46 -0.40
N LYS A 40 7.16 -15.30 -0.94
CA LYS A 40 7.49 -16.61 -0.34
C LYS A 40 8.27 -16.48 0.97
N HIS A 41 9.17 -15.49 1.05
CA HIS A 41 9.98 -15.21 2.24
C HIS A 41 9.58 -13.90 2.93
N SER A 42 8.30 -13.53 2.81
CA SER A 42 7.74 -12.29 3.36
C SER A 42 8.10 -12.06 4.83
N ALA A 43 8.06 -13.11 5.66
CA ALA A 43 8.38 -13.03 7.08
C ALA A 43 9.83 -12.61 7.39
N ILE A 44 10.76 -12.74 6.43
CA ILE A 44 12.18 -12.40 6.59
C ILE A 44 12.45 -11.00 6.03
N TYR A 45 11.88 -10.67 4.86
CA TYR A 45 12.22 -9.46 4.11
C TYR A 45 11.20 -8.33 4.23
N SER A 46 10.01 -8.58 4.76
CA SER A 46 8.93 -7.58 4.83
C SER A 46 8.92 -6.76 6.11
N ASP A 47 10.04 -6.71 6.85
CA ASP A 47 10.11 -5.82 8.00
C ASP A 47 10.17 -4.34 7.56
N ARG A 48 9.77 -3.43 8.43
CA ARG A 48 9.68 -1.99 8.13
C ARG A 48 10.83 -1.23 8.78
N PRO A 49 11.46 -0.26 8.10
CA PRO A 49 12.46 0.57 8.74
C PRO A 49 11.80 1.39 9.86
N ILE A 50 12.47 1.48 11.02
CA ILE A 50 12.02 2.32 12.12
C ILE A 50 12.22 3.78 11.71
N ILE A 51 11.12 4.51 11.57
CA ILE A 51 11.12 5.95 11.31
C ILE A 51 10.78 6.64 12.64
N PRO A 52 11.76 7.28 13.33
CA PRO A 52 11.53 7.87 14.66
C PRO A 52 10.41 8.91 14.70
N THR A 53 10.16 9.58 13.57
CA THR A 53 9.09 10.56 13.43
C THR A 53 7.69 9.94 13.55
N ASN A 54 7.53 8.63 13.32
CA ASN A 54 6.22 7.97 13.41
C ASN A 54 5.68 7.99 14.85
N GLU A 55 6.52 7.74 15.84
CA GLU A 55 6.09 7.79 17.26
C GLU A 55 5.72 9.21 17.65
N MET A 56 6.51 10.20 17.24
CA MET A 56 6.24 11.62 17.50
C MET A 56 4.94 12.10 16.83
N ALA A 57 4.61 11.55 15.68
CA ALA A 57 3.36 11.81 14.96
C ALA A 57 2.16 11.01 15.52
N GLY A 58 2.36 10.19 16.56
CA GLY A 58 1.33 9.32 17.12
C GLY A 58 0.95 8.15 16.21
N LEU A 59 1.75 7.85 15.18
CA LEU A 59 1.49 6.79 14.19
C LEU A 59 2.06 5.42 14.59
N GLY A 60 2.55 5.26 15.81
CA GLY A 60 3.18 4.02 16.29
C GLY A 60 2.24 2.80 16.29
N PHE A 61 0.92 3.01 16.32
CA PHE A 61 -0.08 1.92 16.24
C PHE A 61 -0.53 1.60 14.80
N ASN A 62 -0.07 2.38 13.81
CA ASN A 62 -0.53 2.23 12.44
C ASN A 62 -0.01 0.92 11.84
N THR A 63 -0.94 0.04 11.43
CA THR A 63 -0.64 -1.28 10.86
C THR A 63 0.38 -1.25 9.72
N ILE A 64 0.38 -0.20 8.91
CA ILE A 64 1.26 -0.08 7.74
C ILE A 64 2.72 0.14 8.16
N LEU A 65 2.93 0.70 9.36
CA LEU A 65 4.21 1.12 9.90
C LEU A 65 4.70 0.23 11.05
N LEU A 66 3.89 -0.75 11.47
CA LEU A 66 4.30 -1.74 12.47
C LEU A 66 5.41 -2.65 11.94
N LEU A 67 6.38 -2.92 12.80
CA LEU A 67 7.38 -3.97 12.58
C LEU A 67 6.72 -5.34 12.51
N TYR A 68 7.38 -6.28 11.86
CA TYR A 68 6.90 -7.64 11.82
C TYR A 68 6.92 -8.25 13.24
N GLY A 69 5.76 -8.73 13.70
CA GLY A 69 5.59 -9.23 15.05
C GLY A 69 4.15 -9.61 15.36
N GLU A 70 3.89 -10.00 16.61
CA GLU A 70 2.57 -10.47 17.03
C GLU A 70 1.46 -9.43 16.81
N THR A 71 1.73 -8.15 17.10
CA THR A 71 0.77 -7.05 16.89
C THR A 71 0.35 -6.94 15.42
N LEU A 72 1.31 -6.97 14.49
CA LEU A 72 1.02 -6.93 13.05
C LEU A 72 0.22 -8.16 12.62
N GLN A 73 0.56 -9.35 13.12
CA GLN A 73 -0.16 -10.58 12.81
C GLN A 73 -1.62 -10.51 13.30
N GLN A 74 -1.86 -10.00 14.50
CA GLN A 74 -3.21 -9.80 15.04
C GLN A 74 -4.00 -8.77 14.22
N HIS A 75 -3.39 -7.65 13.85
CA HIS A 75 -4.03 -6.66 12.96
C HIS A 75 -4.41 -7.30 11.62
N CYS A 76 -3.47 -7.98 10.96
CA CYS A 76 -3.71 -8.67 9.68
C CYS A 76 -4.84 -9.71 9.80
N LYS A 77 -4.93 -10.44 10.93
CA LYS A 77 -6.04 -11.38 11.18
C LYS A 77 -7.39 -10.67 11.23
N ILE A 78 -7.47 -9.53 11.93
CA ILE A 78 -8.69 -8.72 12.02
C ILE A 78 -9.05 -8.17 10.63
N PHE A 79 -8.10 -7.57 9.92
CA PHE A 79 -8.32 -7.08 8.56
C PHE A 79 -8.81 -8.18 7.63
N HIS A 80 -8.20 -9.37 7.69
CA HIS A 80 -8.62 -10.50 6.87
C HIS A 80 -10.06 -10.93 7.16
N GLN A 81 -10.48 -10.95 8.42
CA GLN A 81 -11.86 -11.29 8.80
C GLN A 81 -12.88 -10.28 8.27
N ILE A 82 -12.52 -8.99 8.27
CA ILE A 82 -13.38 -7.89 7.82
C ILE A 82 -13.40 -7.80 6.29
N LEU A 83 -12.28 -8.04 5.63
CA LEU A 83 -12.11 -7.85 4.17
C LEU A 83 -12.27 -9.13 3.34
N ARG A 84 -12.54 -10.29 3.95
CA ARG A 84 -12.83 -11.53 3.21
C ARG A 84 -14.04 -11.36 2.29
N ALA A 85 -14.06 -12.13 1.19
CA ALA A 85 -15.09 -12.04 0.16
C ALA A 85 -16.53 -12.12 0.72
N GLU A 86 -16.75 -13.01 1.70
CA GLU A 86 -18.04 -13.21 2.35
C GLU A 86 -18.51 -11.97 3.14
N ALA A 87 -17.60 -11.35 3.91
CA ALA A 87 -17.89 -10.14 4.67
C ALA A 87 -18.10 -8.94 3.74
N SER A 88 -17.38 -8.92 2.61
CA SER A 88 -17.43 -7.84 1.61
C SER A 88 -18.82 -7.63 0.98
N VAL A 89 -19.62 -8.70 0.89
CA VAL A 89 -21.01 -8.63 0.40
C VAL A 89 -21.84 -7.62 1.21
N SER A 90 -21.60 -7.51 2.52
CA SER A 90 -22.30 -6.54 3.37
C SER A 90 -22.03 -5.08 3.00
N TYR A 91 -20.84 -4.79 2.44
CA TYR A 91 -20.46 -3.45 2.00
C TYR A 91 -21.02 -3.09 0.62
N HIS A 92 -21.53 -4.06 -0.14
CA HIS A 92 -21.96 -3.87 -1.53
C HIS A 92 -22.98 -2.73 -1.67
N LYS A 93 -23.95 -2.64 -0.76
CA LYS A 93 -24.98 -1.58 -0.77
C LYS A 93 -24.38 -0.20 -0.56
N MET A 94 -23.39 -0.08 0.34
CA MET A 94 -22.67 1.16 0.60
C MET A 94 -21.91 1.59 -0.65
N TYR A 95 -21.03 0.73 -1.18
CA TYR A 95 -20.24 1.02 -2.38
C TYR A 95 -21.11 1.33 -3.60
N SER A 96 -22.21 0.60 -3.82
CA SER A 96 -23.14 0.87 -4.93
C SER A 96 -23.78 2.26 -4.82
N ARG A 97 -24.12 2.71 -3.60
CA ARG A 97 -24.64 4.06 -3.38
C ARG A 97 -23.58 5.12 -3.72
N HIS A 98 -22.33 4.93 -3.31
CA HIS A 98 -21.24 5.84 -3.66
C HIS A 98 -20.96 5.84 -5.17
N ALA A 99 -20.99 4.68 -5.83
CA ALA A 99 -20.78 4.57 -7.26
C ALA A 99 -21.87 5.29 -8.06
N ASN A 100 -23.14 5.11 -7.66
CA ASN A 100 -24.27 5.80 -8.30
C ASN A 100 -24.22 7.33 -8.13
N LYS A 101 -23.62 7.83 -7.04
CA LYS A 101 -23.36 9.27 -6.85
C LYS A 101 -22.18 9.77 -7.68
N LEU A 102 -21.19 8.92 -7.93
CA LEU A 102 -20.00 9.27 -8.70
C LEU A 102 -20.33 9.48 -10.18
N VAL A 103 -21.16 8.63 -10.79
CA VAL A 103 -21.52 8.71 -12.22
C VAL A 103 -22.00 10.10 -12.67
N PRO A 104 -22.99 10.75 -12.03
CA PRO A 104 -23.41 12.09 -12.41
C PRO A 104 -22.35 13.16 -12.12
N ASN A 105 -21.49 12.96 -11.11
CA ASN A 105 -20.40 13.89 -10.81
C ASN A 105 -19.32 13.85 -11.89
N LEU A 106 -18.99 12.66 -12.40
CA LEU A 106 -18.06 12.48 -13.52
C LEU A 106 -18.62 13.06 -14.82
N SER A 107 -19.92 12.88 -15.09
CA SER A 107 -20.55 13.45 -16.29
C SER A 107 -20.56 14.99 -16.30
N LYS A 108 -20.52 15.62 -15.12
CA LYS A 108 -20.47 17.09 -14.97
C LYS A 108 -19.04 17.63 -14.92
N ALA A 109 -18.07 16.78 -14.60
CA ALA A 109 -16.67 17.16 -14.51
C ALA A 109 -16.08 17.33 -15.92
N THR A 110 -16.01 18.57 -16.40
CA THR A 110 -15.33 18.94 -17.66
C THR A 110 -13.87 19.26 -17.34
N GLY A 111 -13.02 18.23 -17.28
CA GLY A 111 -11.56 18.38 -17.16
C GLY A 111 -10.94 17.59 -16.00
N ASP A 112 -11.09 18.08 -14.77
CA ASP A 112 -10.45 17.50 -13.60
C ASP A 112 -11.28 16.37 -12.97
N LEU A 113 -10.82 15.13 -13.18
CA LEU A 113 -11.43 13.93 -12.63
C LEU A 113 -10.92 13.57 -11.22
N GLN A 114 -9.88 14.24 -10.71
CA GLN A 114 -9.36 13.93 -9.37
C GLN A 114 -10.37 14.25 -8.28
N LYS A 115 -11.02 15.42 -8.35
CA LYS A 115 -12.01 15.86 -7.36
C LYS A 115 -13.20 14.90 -7.21
N PRO A 116 -13.89 14.49 -8.29
CA PRO A 116 -14.98 13.53 -8.16
C PRO A 116 -14.51 12.16 -7.67
N VAL A 117 -13.31 11.70 -8.06
CA VAL A 117 -12.76 10.42 -7.57
C VAL A 117 -12.37 10.49 -6.10
N GLN A 118 -11.84 11.62 -5.62
CA GLN A 118 -11.51 11.80 -4.21
C GLN A 118 -12.78 11.84 -3.34
N ALA A 119 -13.88 12.43 -3.85
CA ALA A 119 -15.19 12.41 -3.21
C ALA A 119 -15.90 11.05 -3.23
N PHE A 120 -15.39 10.06 -3.97
CA PHE A 120 -15.89 8.68 -3.95
C PHE A 120 -15.37 7.90 -2.74
N ILE A 121 -14.22 8.29 -2.17
CA ILE A 121 -13.67 7.66 -0.98
C ILE A 121 -14.62 7.99 0.19
N PRO A 122 -15.26 6.99 0.81
CA PRO A 122 -16.23 7.26 1.86
C PRO A 122 -15.54 7.77 3.13
N ASP A 123 -16.14 8.78 3.78
CA ASP A 123 -15.70 9.29 5.10
C ASP A 123 -15.63 8.18 6.17
N SER A 124 -16.29 7.04 5.96
CA SER A 124 -16.30 5.89 6.85
C SER A 124 -15.01 5.04 6.83
N VAL A 125 -14.01 5.41 6.01
CA VAL A 125 -12.70 4.73 5.93
C VAL A 125 -11.59 5.58 6.57
N THR A 126 -11.91 6.80 7.02
CA THR A 126 -11.02 7.71 7.77
C THR A 126 -11.34 7.74 9.24
#